data_AF-A0AAV2TEU2-F1
#
_entry.id   AF-A0AAV2TEU2-F1
#
_cell.length_a   1.000
_cell.length_b   1.000
_cell.length_c   1.000
_cell.angle_alpha   90.00
_cell.angle_beta   90.00
_cell.angle_gamma   90.00
#
_symmetry.space_group_name_H-M   'P 1'
#
loop_
_entity.id
_entity.type
_entity.pdbx_description
1 polymer ?
#
loop_
_entity_poly.entity_id
_entity_poly.type
_entity_poly.pdbx_seq_one_letter_code
_entity_poly.pdbx_strand_id
1 'polypeptide(L)'
;MSQPIRFWPWSRMSGVIKLLASLLIWLITVQDGVAEWRHIPMFEPLSDEMIHYINHVANTTWKAGHNVRFKKFEDIQFSLGTIPDPNGLQLPMLCTAGESDEPLPEEFDARKKWPKCPSIGEIRDQGACGSCWAFGAVEAMSDRICIASNGEYTPRLSAENMVSCCRMCGMGCHGGIPSQAWHYWQSTGLVTGGLYGTQDCCQPYSFPPCEHHVNGSRPPCEGYGKTPKCRHTCQAGYEKTYSKDLWKAASVFKVPHDQKAIMRELMNGGPMEVDFEVYADFPSYQSGVYQHVSGGLLGGHAVRLVGWGKENDTPYWLIANSWNTDWGDNGYFKIFRGRNECGIESDVLGGKPLLPKRRGWRSRRQRFWEK
;
A
#
# COMPACT_ATOMS: atom_id res chain seq x y z
N MET A 1 -16.01 -18.87 29.41
CA MET A 1 -17.17 -17.97 29.57
C MET A 1 -16.66 -16.54 29.50
N SER A 2 -16.67 -15.94 28.32
CA SER A 2 -16.29 -14.54 28.09
C SER A 2 -17.54 -13.81 27.58
N GLN A 3 -18.00 -12.81 28.33
CA GLN A 3 -19.13 -11.97 27.92
C GLN A 3 -18.66 -10.87 26.95
N PRO A 4 -19.50 -10.46 25.99
CA PRO A 4 -19.17 -9.41 25.04
C PRO A 4 -19.38 -8.02 25.66
N ILE A 5 -18.41 -7.13 25.46
CA ILE A 5 -18.50 -5.71 25.81
C ILE A 5 -19.51 -5.05 24.86
N ARG A 6 -20.63 -4.53 25.40
CA ARG A 6 -21.61 -3.72 24.67
C ARG A 6 -21.16 -2.26 24.65
N PHE A 7 -21.03 -1.67 23.47
CA PHE A 7 -20.83 -0.22 23.31
C PHE A 7 -22.17 0.52 23.43
N TRP A 8 -22.22 1.58 24.24
CA TRP A 8 -23.31 2.55 24.30
C TRP A 8 -23.05 3.73 23.36
N PRO A 9 -24.08 4.38 22.78
CA PRO A 9 -23.90 5.53 21.89
C PRO A 9 -23.46 6.78 22.66
N TRP A 10 -22.47 7.51 22.13
CA TRP A 10 -21.86 8.72 22.68
C TRP A 10 -22.80 9.94 22.84
N SER A 11 -24.05 9.86 22.38
CA SER A 11 -24.97 11.01 22.30
C SER A 11 -25.75 11.34 23.58
N ARG A 12 -25.47 10.67 24.72
CA ARG A 12 -26.29 10.81 25.95
C ARG A 12 -25.54 11.06 27.26
N MET A 13 -24.27 11.50 27.25
CA MET A 13 -23.55 11.82 28.50
C MET A 13 -23.45 13.34 28.73
N SER A 14 -23.84 13.79 29.93
CA SER A 14 -23.87 15.19 30.35
C SER A 14 -22.46 15.74 30.65
N GLY A 15 -22.31 17.06 30.48
CA GLY A 15 -21.05 17.80 30.34
C GLY A 15 -20.07 17.84 31.53
N VAL A 16 -20.23 16.99 32.55
CA VAL A 16 -19.33 16.92 33.71
C VAL A 16 -18.44 15.65 33.69
N ILE A 17 -18.67 14.72 32.75
CA ILE A 17 -17.83 13.52 32.53
C ILE A 17 -16.92 13.72 31.29
N LYS A 18 -16.32 14.91 31.13
CA LYS A 18 -15.34 15.22 30.07
C LYS A 18 -13.91 15.41 30.57
N LEU A 19 -13.63 15.13 31.85
CA LEU A 19 -12.34 15.45 32.48
C LEU A 19 -11.53 14.24 33.00
N LEU A 20 -11.95 12.99 32.78
CA LEU A 20 -11.21 11.81 33.29
C LEU A 20 -11.28 10.57 32.38
N ALA A 21 -10.81 10.65 31.13
CA ALA A 21 -10.59 9.45 30.33
C ALA A 21 -9.41 9.58 29.36
N SER A 22 -8.19 9.63 29.90
CA SER A 22 -6.97 9.37 29.14
C SER A 22 -6.74 7.86 29.11
N LEU A 23 -7.09 7.20 28.01
CA LEU A 23 -6.73 5.80 27.77
C LEU A 23 -5.25 5.73 27.36
N LEU A 24 -4.41 5.34 28.32
CA LEU A 24 -2.96 5.18 28.17
C LEU A 24 -2.64 3.84 27.48
N ILE A 25 -1.98 3.89 26.32
CA ILE A 25 -1.30 2.74 25.72
C ILE A 25 0.19 3.04 25.76
N TRP A 26 0.97 2.14 26.34
CA TRP A 26 2.40 2.31 26.66
C TRP A 26 3.27 1.52 25.68
N LEU A 27 4.22 2.18 25.02
CA LEU A 27 5.29 1.52 24.23
C LEU A 27 6.63 1.71 24.96
N ILE A 28 7.36 0.60 25.16
CA ILE A 28 8.66 0.58 25.84
C ILE A 28 9.77 0.46 24.78
N THR A 29 10.68 1.42 24.74
CA THR A 29 11.98 1.25 24.06
C THR A 29 13.09 1.31 25.10
N VAL A 30 13.85 0.22 25.24
CA VAL A 30 14.98 0.13 26.17
C VAL A 30 16.24 0.56 25.44
N GLN A 31 16.73 1.76 25.75
CA GLN A 31 18.11 2.13 25.44
C GLN A 31 18.65 2.91 26.64
N ASP A 32 19.73 2.38 27.22
CA ASP A 32 20.54 2.98 28.28
C ASP A 32 19.80 3.49 29.54
N GLY A 33 19.31 2.56 30.35
CA GLY A 33 19.25 2.71 31.81
C GLY A 33 18.30 3.78 32.39
N VAL A 34 17.56 4.53 31.58
CA VAL A 34 16.48 5.42 32.02
C VAL A 34 15.28 5.18 31.11
N ALA A 35 14.26 4.51 31.63
CA ALA A 35 12.97 4.42 30.94
C ALA A 35 12.32 5.82 30.94
N GLU A 36 12.63 6.65 29.94
CA GLU A 36 11.86 7.86 29.69
C GLU A 36 10.48 7.46 29.16
N TRP A 37 9.47 7.65 29.99
CA TRP A 37 8.07 7.56 29.61
C TRP A 37 7.73 8.70 28.65
N ARG A 38 7.93 8.49 27.35
CA ARG A 38 7.52 9.48 26.34
C ARG A 38 6.01 9.44 26.18
N HIS A 39 5.34 10.41 26.77
CA HIS A 39 3.93 10.67 26.49
C HIS A 39 3.78 11.11 25.04
N ILE A 40 3.15 10.28 24.21
CA ILE A 40 2.73 10.68 22.86
C ILE A 40 1.49 11.59 23.01
N PRO A 41 1.56 12.87 22.61
CA PRO A 41 0.43 13.76 22.75
C PRO A 41 -0.68 13.40 21.76
N MET A 42 -1.92 13.60 22.19
CA MET A 42 -3.12 13.32 21.41
C MET A 42 -3.72 14.64 20.92
N PHE A 43 -3.35 15.05 19.71
CA PHE A 43 -3.98 16.17 19.02
C PHE A 43 -5.07 15.68 18.06
N GLU A 44 -5.99 16.57 17.70
CA GLU A 44 -6.98 16.31 16.66
C GLU A 44 -6.29 16.16 15.29
N PRO A 45 -6.70 15.20 14.44
CA PRO A 45 -6.12 15.04 13.11
C PRO A 45 -6.21 16.35 12.30
N LEU A 46 -5.15 16.66 11.56
CA LEU A 46 -5.03 17.85 10.69
C LEU A 46 -5.05 19.21 11.42
N SER A 47 -4.99 19.24 12.77
CA SER A 47 -5.01 20.49 13.52
C SER A 47 -3.69 21.27 13.39
N ASP A 48 -3.78 22.61 13.44
CA ASP A 48 -2.60 23.48 13.42
C ASP A 48 -1.68 23.21 14.62
N GLU A 49 -2.25 22.84 15.77
CA GLU A 49 -1.50 22.47 16.98
C GLU A 49 -0.68 21.20 16.77
N MET A 50 -1.25 20.19 16.11
CA MET A 50 -0.52 18.96 15.78
C MET A 50 0.63 19.27 14.82
N ILE A 51 0.37 20.02 13.75
CA ILE A 51 1.37 20.41 12.76
C ILE A 51 2.49 21.22 13.43
N HIS A 52 2.13 22.16 14.31
CA HIS A 52 3.10 22.95 15.07
C HIS A 52 3.96 22.08 15.99
N TYR A 53 3.33 21.15 16.73
CA TYR A 53 4.04 20.21 17.60
C TYR A 53 5.05 19.38 16.80
N ILE A 54 4.64 18.79 15.68
CA ILE A 54 5.53 17.98 14.83
C ILE A 54 6.72 18.81 14.34
N ASN A 55 6.46 20.01 13.81
CA ASN A 55 7.49 20.83 13.18
C ASN A 55 8.45 21.53 14.15
N HIS A 56 8.04 21.79 15.38
CA HIS A 56 8.78 22.64 16.31
C HIS A 56 9.10 22.03 17.67
N VAL A 57 8.41 20.96 18.08
CA VAL A 57 8.53 20.39 19.44
C VAL A 57 8.98 18.93 19.42
N ALA A 58 8.46 18.12 18.51
CA ALA A 58 8.65 16.67 18.49
C ALA A 58 10.09 16.21 18.16
N ASN A 59 10.95 17.12 17.67
CA ASN A 59 12.31 16.82 17.21
C ASN A 59 12.37 15.58 16.31
N THR A 60 11.61 15.63 15.22
CA THR A 60 11.43 14.52 14.29
C THR A 60 12.22 14.73 13.00
N THR A 61 12.28 13.70 12.16
CA THR A 61 12.99 13.66 10.88
C THR A 61 12.09 13.97 9.67
N TRP A 62 10.85 14.39 9.92
CA TRP A 62 9.88 14.75 8.88
C TRP A 62 9.17 16.07 9.17
N LYS A 63 8.55 16.64 8.13
CA LYS A 63 7.77 17.88 8.22
C LYS A 63 6.29 17.60 7.97
N ALA A 64 5.45 18.18 8.81
CA ALA A 64 4.01 18.18 8.64
C ALA A 64 3.51 19.48 7.99
N GLY A 65 2.38 19.39 7.32
CA GLY A 65 1.67 20.52 6.74
C GLY A 65 0.29 20.11 6.23
N HIS A 66 -0.52 21.10 5.89
CA HIS A 66 -1.85 20.88 5.35
C HIS A 66 -1.77 20.24 3.96
N ASN A 67 -2.38 19.06 3.81
CA ASN A 67 -2.53 18.39 2.53
C ASN A 67 -3.88 18.74 1.90
N VAL A 68 -3.89 19.12 0.61
CA VAL A 68 -5.14 19.39 -0.14
C VAL A 68 -6.06 18.17 -0.21
N ARG A 69 -5.51 16.98 0.03
CA ARG A 69 -6.20 15.70 -0.02
C ARG A 69 -7.14 15.42 1.16
N PHE A 70 -6.98 16.09 2.30
CA PHE A 70 -7.80 15.84 3.49
C PHE A 70 -8.18 17.15 4.16
N LYS A 71 -9.48 17.36 4.40
CA LYS A 71 -9.97 18.53 5.16
C LYS A 71 -10.60 18.18 6.49
N LYS A 72 -11.19 16.99 6.58
CA LYS A 72 -11.86 16.49 7.77
C LYS A 72 -11.51 15.03 7.98
N PHE A 73 -11.78 14.57 9.18
CA PHE A 73 -11.46 13.23 9.61
C PHE A 73 -12.08 12.14 8.72
N GLU A 74 -13.30 12.34 8.25
CA GLU A 74 -14.01 11.36 7.41
C GLU A 74 -13.29 11.11 6.08
N ASP A 75 -12.66 12.13 5.50
CA ASP A 75 -11.90 12.02 4.24
C ASP A 75 -10.73 11.05 4.39
N ILE A 76 -10.09 11.07 5.57
CA ILE A 76 -9.00 10.16 5.94
C ILE A 76 -9.55 8.75 6.09
N GLN A 77 -10.60 8.57 6.89
CA GLN A 77 -11.18 7.24 7.15
C GLN A 77 -11.59 6.52 5.86
N PHE A 78 -12.13 7.23 4.88
CA PHE A 78 -12.53 6.65 3.60
C PHE A 78 -11.37 6.34 2.66
N SER A 79 -10.18 6.83 2.98
CA SER A 79 -8.94 6.57 2.25
C SER A 79 -8.10 5.45 2.88
N LEU A 80 -8.52 4.97 4.06
CA LEU A 80 -7.98 3.77 4.73
C LEU A 80 -8.85 2.56 4.38
N GLY A 81 -8.24 1.39 4.30
CA GLY A 81 -8.91 0.23 3.70
C GLY A 81 -8.22 -1.10 3.93
N THR A 82 -7.23 -1.19 4.80
CA THR A 82 -6.64 -2.47 5.16
C THR A 82 -7.27 -2.95 6.46
N ILE A 83 -7.84 -4.16 6.42
CA ILE A 83 -8.48 -4.80 7.58
C ILE A 83 -7.73 -6.09 7.95
N PRO A 84 -7.70 -6.48 9.23
CA PRO A 84 -7.12 -7.76 9.63
C PRO A 84 -7.82 -8.94 8.93
N ASP A 85 -7.07 -9.98 8.60
CA ASP A 85 -7.65 -11.21 8.07
C ASP A 85 -8.26 -12.06 9.20
N PRO A 86 -9.59 -12.18 9.30
CA PRO A 86 -10.22 -12.98 10.35
C PRO A 86 -9.97 -14.49 10.20
N ASN A 87 -9.64 -14.95 8.99
CA ASN A 87 -9.37 -16.36 8.69
C ASN A 87 -7.87 -16.67 8.70
N GLY A 88 -7.03 -15.63 8.79
CA GLY A 88 -5.58 -15.75 8.91
C GLY A 88 -4.92 -16.51 7.78
N LEU A 89 -5.31 -16.27 6.51
CA LEU A 89 -4.64 -16.88 5.36
C LEU A 89 -3.14 -16.64 5.46
N GLN A 90 -2.38 -17.72 5.55
CA GLN A 90 -0.93 -17.69 5.50
C GLN A 90 -0.49 -17.98 4.07
N LEU A 91 -0.01 -16.96 3.37
CA LEU A 91 0.73 -17.19 2.12
C LEU A 91 2.03 -17.96 2.44
N PRO A 92 2.55 -18.75 1.49
CA PRO A 92 3.86 -19.36 1.65
C PRO A 92 4.92 -18.31 1.98
N MET A 93 5.78 -18.58 2.97
CA MET A 93 6.92 -17.73 3.25
C MET A 93 7.96 -17.84 2.14
N LEU A 94 8.52 -16.72 1.71
CA LEU A 94 9.63 -16.70 0.76
C LEU A 94 10.83 -17.41 1.38
N CYS A 95 11.36 -18.41 0.66
CA CYS A 95 12.58 -19.08 1.07
C CYS A 95 13.79 -18.19 0.77
N THR A 96 14.49 -17.75 1.81
CA THR A 96 15.71 -16.93 1.73
C THR A 96 16.99 -17.76 1.89
N ALA A 97 16.87 -19.09 1.89
CA ALA A 97 18.01 -20.00 2.03
C ALA A 97 18.98 -19.86 0.84
N GLY A 98 20.26 -19.68 1.13
CA GLY A 98 21.31 -19.54 0.12
C GLY A 98 21.41 -18.15 -0.50
N GLU A 99 20.72 -17.15 0.04
CA GLU A 99 20.98 -15.75 -0.32
C GLU A 99 22.39 -15.34 0.07
N SER A 100 23.06 -14.58 -0.81
CA SER A 100 24.44 -14.14 -0.61
C SER A 100 24.59 -13.19 0.57
N ASP A 101 25.64 -13.37 1.36
CA ASP A 101 26.05 -12.42 2.42
C ASP A 101 26.68 -11.12 1.88
N GLU A 102 26.68 -10.93 0.57
CA GLU A 102 27.14 -9.69 -0.07
C GLU A 102 26.44 -8.46 0.53
N PRO A 103 27.19 -7.37 0.79
CA PRO A 103 26.63 -6.15 1.33
C PRO A 103 25.62 -5.55 0.34
N LEU A 104 24.46 -5.18 0.88
CA LEU A 104 23.41 -4.49 0.14
C LEU A 104 23.79 -3.00 -0.03
N PRO A 105 23.41 -2.35 -1.15
CA PRO A 105 23.69 -0.93 -1.34
C PRO A 105 22.96 -0.10 -0.28
N GLU A 106 23.55 1.03 0.11
CA GLU A 106 22.96 1.95 1.10
C GLU A 106 21.64 2.55 0.59
N GLU A 107 21.52 2.76 -0.73
CA GLU A 107 20.31 3.24 -1.39
C GLU A 107 19.91 2.34 -2.57
N PHE A 108 18.60 2.20 -2.76
CA PHE A 108 18.02 1.51 -3.91
C PHE A 108 16.70 2.17 -4.30
N ASP A 109 16.50 2.34 -5.61
CA ASP A 109 15.27 2.87 -6.18
C ASP A 109 14.89 2.01 -7.40
N ALA A 110 13.77 1.30 -7.30
CA ALA A 110 13.28 0.42 -8.35
C ALA A 110 13.08 1.16 -9.68
N ARG A 111 12.73 2.46 -9.66
CA ARG A 111 12.53 3.29 -10.85
C ARG A 111 13.84 3.45 -11.64
N LYS A 112 14.96 3.57 -10.92
CA LYS A 112 16.31 3.66 -11.51
C LYS A 112 16.80 2.30 -11.99
N LYS A 113 16.48 1.22 -11.27
CA LYS A 113 16.91 -0.14 -11.61
C LYS A 113 16.23 -0.67 -12.88
N TRP A 114 14.94 -0.38 -13.07
CA TRP A 114 14.15 -0.87 -14.19
C TRP A 114 13.47 0.26 -14.97
N PRO A 115 14.24 1.09 -15.70
CA PRO A 115 13.69 2.25 -16.42
C PRO A 115 12.75 1.86 -17.58
N LYS A 116 12.77 0.60 -18.02
CA LYS A 116 11.84 0.06 -19.03
C LYS A 116 10.44 -0.21 -18.48
N CYS A 117 10.24 -0.08 -17.17
CA CYS A 117 8.99 -0.37 -16.47
C CYS A 117 8.37 0.91 -15.92
N PRO A 118 7.63 1.67 -16.74
CA PRO A 118 7.12 2.99 -16.35
C PRO A 118 6.10 2.94 -15.20
N SER A 119 5.40 1.80 -15.02
CA SER A 119 4.45 1.61 -13.92
C SER A 119 5.09 1.79 -12.54
N ILE A 120 6.41 1.54 -12.41
CA ILE A 120 7.10 1.67 -11.12
C ILE A 120 7.05 3.12 -10.62
N GLY A 121 7.14 4.08 -11.55
CA GLY A 121 7.03 5.50 -11.27
C GLY A 121 5.60 6.06 -11.29
N GLU A 122 4.60 5.25 -11.61
CA GLU A 122 3.20 5.69 -11.64
C GLU A 122 2.65 5.79 -10.21
N ILE A 123 2.14 6.97 -9.84
CA ILE A 123 1.33 7.18 -8.65
C ILE A 123 -0.14 7.17 -9.06
N ARG A 124 -0.95 6.39 -8.34
CA ARG A 124 -2.39 6.29 -8.60
C ARG A 124 -3.21 6.96 -7.50
N ASP A 125 -4.52 7.04 -7.74
CA ASP A 125 -5.49 7.60 -6.81
C ASP A 125 -6.64 6.62 -6.59
N GLN A 126 -6.85 6.19 -5.35
CA GLN A 126 -7.98 5.34 -4.95
C GLN A 126 -9.29 6.13 -4.82
N GLY A 127 -9.27 7.45 -4.97
CA GLY A 127 -10.45 8.31 -4.80
C GLY A 127 -11.06 8.18 -3.41
N ALA A 128 -12.38 8.29 -3.32
CA ALA A 128 -13.14 8.15 -2.08
C ALA A 128 -13.57 6.69 -1.81
N CYS A 129 -12.65 5.74 -1.95
CA CYS A 129 -12.87 4.31 -1.75
C CYS A 129 -11.71 3.75 -0.92
N GLY A 130 -12.00 3.02 0.16
CA GLY A 130 -11.01 2.34 1.00
C GLY A 130 -10.46 1.09 0.33
N SER A 131 -9.90 1.25 -0.87
CA SER A 131 -9.36 0.18 -1.71
C SER A 131 -7.84 0.14 -1.76
N CYS A 132 -7.14 0.75 -0.80
CA CYS A 132 -5.67 0.73 -0.77
C CYS A 132 -5.07 -0.68 -0.83
N TRP A 133 -5.71 -1.66 -0.17
CA TRP A 133 -5.39 -3.10 -0.23
C TRP A 133 -5.40 -3.69 -1.66
N ALA A 134 -6.16 -3.09 -2.58
CA ALA A 134 -6.17 -3.49 -3.97
C ALA A 134 -5.14 -2.68 -4.78
N PHE A 135 -4.92 -1.42 -4.43
CA PHE A 135 -3.97 -0.54 -5.13
C PHE A 135 -2.52 -0.98 -4.91
N GLY A 136 -2.10 -1.18 -3.65
CA GLY A 136 -0.76 -1.68 -3.33
C GLY A 136 -0.46 -2.98 -4.07
N ALA A 137 -1.41 -3.91 -4.06
CA ALA A 137 -1.38 -5.16 -4.79
C ALA A 137 -1.22 -4.95 -6.32
N VAL A 138 -2.19 -4.33 -6.99
CA VAL A 138 -2.19 -4.29 -8.47
C VAL A 138 -1.06 -3.44 -9.03
N GLU A 139 -0.58 -2.44 -8.30
CA GLU A 139 0.59 -1.66 -8.69
C GLU A 139 1.86 -2.52 -8.64
N ALA A 140 2.12 -3.21 -7.52
CA ALA A 140 3.27 -4.09 -7.38
C ALA A 140 3.22 -5.26 -8.37
N MET A 141 2.04 -5.83 -8.62
CA MET A 141 1.84 -6.88 -9.62
C MET A 141 2.14 -6.39 -11.05
N SER A 142 1.70 -5.17 -11.40
CA SER A 142 1.98 -4.56 -12.71
C SER A 142 3.49 -4.39 -12.92
N ASP A 143 4.19 -3.89 -11.91
CA ASP A 143 5.63 -3.72 -11.92
C ASP A 143 6.36 -5.05 -12.10
N ARG A 144 5.96 -6.06 -11.33
CA ARG A 144 6.56 -7.40 -11.36
C ARG A 144 6.37 -8.09 -12.71
N ILE A 145 5.23 -7.90 -13.38
CA ILE A 145 5.02 -8.38 -14.76
C ILE A 145 6.04 -7.75 -15.72
N CYS A 146 6.23 -6.43 -15.62
CA CYS A 146 7.21 -5.75 -16.46
C CYS A 146 8.64 -6.19 -16.17
N ILE A 147 9.03 -6.25 -14.90
CA ILE A 147 10.37 -6.64 -14.48
C ILE A 147 10.68 -8.07 -14.93
N ALA A 148 9.78 -9.02 -14.68
CA ALA A 148 9.99 -10.42 -15.06
C ALA A 148 10.05 -10.63 -16.58
N SER A 149 9.37 -9.77 -17.34
CA SER A 149 9.38 -9.80 -18.80
C SER A 149 10.48 -8.94 -19.43
N ASN A 150 11.34 -8.32 -18.61
CA ASN A 150 12.39 -7.41 -19.06
C ASN A 150 11.86 -6.25 -19.94
N GLY A 151 10.68 -5.72 -19.58
CA GLY A 151 10.00 -4.66 -20.32
C GLY A 151 9.23 -5.11 -21.56
N GLU A 152 9.11 -6.41 -21.84
CA GLU A 152 8.32 -6.92 -22.96
C GLU A 152 6.81 -6.70 -22.73
N TYR A 153 6.35 -6.80 -21.48
CA TYR A 153 4.95 -6.60 -21.11
C TYR A 153 4.82 -5.53 -20.02
N THR A 154 4.06 -4.47 -20.28
CA THR A 154 3.80 -3.39 -19.31
C THR A 154 2.30 -3.23 -19.00
N PRO A 155 1.59 -4.29 -18.57
CA PRO A 155 0.18 -4.16 -18.27
C PRO A 155 -0.04 -3.35 -17.00
N ARG A 156 -1.02 -2.45 -17.04
CA ARG A 156 -1.59 -1.83 -15.84
C ARG A 156 -2.72 -2.73 -15.36
N LEU A 157 -2.57 -3.43 -14.23
CA LEU A 157 -3.62 -4.30 -13.69
C LEU A 157 -4.74 -3.47 -13.04
N SER A 158 -5.97 -3.98 -13.18
CA SER A 158 -7.19 -3.27 -12.80
C SER A 158 -7.48 -3.37 -11.30
N ALA A 159 -7.35 -2.23 -10.60
CA ALA A 159 -7.88 -2.08 -9.24
C ALA A 159 -9.41 -2.25 -9.22
N GLU A 160 -10.12 -1.77 -10.26
CA GLU A 160 -11.58 -1.93 -10.41
C GLU A 160 -11.98 -3.41 -10.38
N ASN A 161 -11.27 -4.25 -11.15
CA ASN A 161 -11.53 -5.69 -11.20
C ASN A 161 -11.29 -6.34 -9.83
N MET A 162 -10.17 -6.03 -9.18
CA MET A 162 -9.84 -6.56 -7.86
C MET A 162 -10.92 -6.18 -6.83
N VAL A 163 -11.21 -4.88 -6.70
CA VAL A 163 -12.14 -4.32 -5.71
C VAL A 163 -13.56 -4.85 -5.90
N SER A 164 -14.01 -4.98 -7.15
CA SER A 164 -15.39 -5.35 -7.44
C SER A 164 -15.62 -6.87 -7.44
N CYS A 165 -14.64 -7.67 -7.87
CA CYS A 165 -14.79 -9.11 -8.11
C CYS A 165 -14.17 -10.02 -7.06
N CYS A 166 -13.15 -9.59 -6.31
CA CYS A 166 -12.56 -10.43 -5.27
C CYS A 166 -13.44 -10.47 -4.01
N ARG A 167 -14.41 -11.39 -3.97
CA ARG A 167 -15.30 -11.56 -2.81
C ARG A 167 -14.59 -12.07 -1.55
N MET A 168 -13.48 -12.79 -1.71
CA MET A 168 -12.68 -13.29 -0.59
C MET A 168 -11.73 -12.25 0.00
N CYS A 169 -11.49 -11.14 -0.71
CA CYS A 169 -10.56 -10.11 -0.28
C CYS A 169 -11.17 -9.13 0.73
N GLY A 170 -12.46 -9.21 1.05
CA GLY A 170 -13.12 -8.34 2.02
C GLY A 170 -14.32 -7.60 1.42
N MET A 171 -14.46 -6.32 1.74
CA MET A 171 -15.69 -5.53 1.54
C MET A 171 -15.54 -4.45 0.46
N GLY A 172 -14.59 -4.63 -0.48
CA GLY A 172 -14.36 -3.71 -1.58
C GLY A 172 -13.84 -2.37 -1.09
N CYS A 173 -14.64 -1.31 -1.24
CA CYS A 173 -14.30 0.01 -0.72
C CYS A 173 -14.31 0.09 0.81
N HIS A 174 -14.96 -0.84 1.53
CA HIS A 174 -15.02 -0.83 3.02
C HIS A 174 -13.86 -1.61 3.64
N GLY A 175 -12.77 -1.68 2.90
CA GLY A 175 -11.55 -2.35 3.27
C GLY A 175 -11.48 -3.80 2.82
N GLY A 176 -10.25 -4.29 2.79
CA GLY A 176 -9.89 -5.61 2.35
C GLY A 176 -8.54 -6.06 2.88
N ILE A 177 -8.18 -7.27 2.46
CA ILE A 177 -7.10 -8.07 3.02
C ILE A 177 -6.03 -8.24 1.94
N PRO A 178 -4.85 -7.62 2.08
CA PRO A 178 -3.77 -7.70 1.10
C PRO A 178 -3.39 -9.13 0.71
N SER A 179 -3.20 -10.03 1.67
CA SER A 179 -2.83 -11.44 1.41
C SER A 179 -3.82 -12.16 0.47
N GLN A 180 -5.11 -11.90 0.62
CA GLN A 180 -6.18 -12.44 -0.22
C GLN A 180 -6.15 -11.85 -1.64
N ALA A 181 -5.72 -10.59 -1.80
CA ALA A 181 -5.56 -9.95 -3.11
C ALA A 181 -4.48 -10.64 -3.94
N TRP A 182 -3.33 -10.95 -3.33
CA TRP A 182 -2.29 -11.76 -3.97
C TRP A 182 -2.76 -13.18 -4.29
N HIS A 183 -3.46 -13.82 -3.36
CA HIS A 183 -4.04 -15.14 -3.61
C HIS A 183 -5.06 -15.13 -4.77
N TYR A 184 -5.86 -14.07 -4.89
CA TYR A 184 -6.81 -13.88 -5.98
C TYR A 184 -6.09 -13.72 -7.32
N TRP A 185 -4.97 -12.98 -7.35
CA TRP A 185 -4.14 -12.86 -8.55
C TRP A 185 -3.55 -14.20 -9.01
N GLN A 186 -3.15 -15.07 -8.09
CA GLN A 186 -2.68 -16.42 -8.43
C GLN A 186 -3.81 -17.33 -8.93
N SER A 187 -4.91 -17.42 -8.19
CA SER A 187 -6.00 -18.36 -8.47
C SER A 187 -6.86 -17.94 -9.67
N THR A 188 -7.28 -16.68 -9.69
CA THR A 188 -8.27 -16.15 -10.64
C THR A 188 -7.63 -15.29 -11.72
N GLY A 189 -6.72 -14.40 -11.33
CA GLY A 189 -6.10 -13.41 -12.21
C GLY A 189 -6.91 -12.12 -12.32
N LEU A 190 -6.29 -11.12 -12.95
CA LEU A 190 -6.83 -9.78 -13.09
C LEU A 190 -6.72 -9.32 -14.54
N VAL A 191 -7.72 -8.56 -14.99
CA VAL A 191 -7.64 -7.87 -16.29
C VAL A 191 -6.86 -6.57 -16.17
N THR A 192 -6.53 -5.96 -17.31
CA THR A 192 -5.93 -4.63 -17.34
C THR A 192 -6.93 -3.54 -16.93
N GLY A 193 -6.44 -2.48 -16.29
CA GLY A 193 -7.22 -1.33 -15.87
C GLY A 193 -6.32 -0.17 -15.49
N GLY A 194 -6.52 0.97 -16.13
CA GLY A 194 -5.85 2.22 -15.77
C GLY A 194 -6.67 3.06 -14.78
N LEU A 195 -6.23 4.29 -14.59
CA LEU A 195 -6.97 5.33 -13.88
C LEU A 195 -8.30 5.64 -14.57
N TYR A 196 -9.16 6.39 -13.89
CA TYR A 196 -10.40 6.89 -14.44
C TYR A 196 -10.25 7.48 -15.85
N GLY A 197 -11.18 7.13 -16.73
CA GLY A 197 -11.21 7.61 -18.12
C GLY A 197 -10.22 6.92 -19.06
N THR A 198 -9.37 6.02 -18.58
CA THR A 198 -8.43 5.26 -19.43
C THR A 198 -9.18 4.38 -20.43
N GLN A 199 -8.91 4.56 -21.73
CA GLN A 199 -9.58 3.82 -22.81
C GLN A 199 -8.80 2.58 -23.29
N ASP A 200 -7.47 2.56 -23.10
CA ASP A 200 -6.57 1.51 -23.60
C ASP A 200 -6.43 0.31 -22.65
N CYS A 201 -7.49 -0.03 -21.90
CA CYS A 201 -7.52 -1.13 -20.95
C CYS A 201 -8.89 -1.82 -20.87
N CYS A 202 -8.98 -2.97 -20.21
CA CYS A 202 -10.24 -3.71 -20.07
C CYS A 202 -11.22 -3.04 -19.09
N GLN A 203 -10.77 -2.75 -17.85
CA GLN A 203 -11.61 -2.21 -16.78
C GLN A 203 -10.90 -1.04 -16.08
N PRO A 204 -11.03 0.20 -16.57
CA PRO A 204 -10.49 1.37 -15.88
C PRO A 204 -11.18 1.59 -14.55
N TYR A 205 -10.49 2.27 -13.63
CA TYR A 205 -11.05 2.62 -12.33
C TYR A 205 -12.28 3.53 -12.48
N SER A 206 -13.37 3.21 -11.79
CA SER A 206 -14.65 3.92 -11.96
C SER A 206 -14.76 5.20 -11.14
N PHE A 207 -13.91 5.38 -10.12
CA PHE A 207 -13.90 6.60 -9.30
C PHE A 207 -13.02 7.67 -9.96
N PRO A 208 -13.56 8.89 -10.20
CA PRO A 208 -12.76 9.99 -10.72
C PRO A 208 -11.68 10.38 -9.71
N PRO A 209 -10.50 10.83 -10.17
CA PRO A 209 -9.57 11.55 -9.32
C PRO A 209 -10.28 12.78 -8.83
N CYS A 210 -10.25 13.01 -7.53
CA CYS A 210 -11.05 14.07 -6.94
C CYS A 210 -10.22 14.79 -5.87
N GLU A 211 -10.47 16.10 -5.77
CA GLU A 211 -9.92 16.93 -4.71
C GLU A 211 -10.83 16.79 -3.48
N HIS A 212 -10.28 16.69 -2.28
CA HIS A 212 -11.11 16.77 -1.09
C HIS A 212 -11.36 18.25 -0.78
N HIS A 213 -12.44 18.76 -1.35
CA HIS A 213 -13.09 20.04 -1.01
C HIS A 213 -12.24 21.33 -1.13
N VAL A 214 -11.22 21.42 -2.00
CA VAL A 214 -10.55 22.70 -2.38
C VAL A 214 -10.91 23.16 -3.80
N ASN A 215 -10.61 24.44 -4.10
CA ASN A 215 -10.41 24.91 -5.49
C ASN A 215 -9.11 24.32 -6.04
N GLY A 216 -9.14 23.04 -6.39
CA GLY A 216 -8.14 22.41 -7.25
C GLY A 216 -8.65 22.32 -8.68
N SER A 217 -7.87 21.69 -9.56
CA SER A 217 -8.26 21.48 -10.97
C SER A 217 -9.24 20.31 -11.18
N ARG A 218 -9.50 19.50 -10.13
CA ARG A 218 -10.33 18.28 -10.20
C ARG A 218 -11.62 18.43 -9.36
N PRO A 219 -12.70 17.70 -9.69
CA PRO A 219 -13.97 17.82 -8.97
C PRO A 219 -13.85 17.40 -7.49
N PRO A 220 -14.73 17.90 -6.61
CA PRO A 220 -14.75 17.50 -5.21
C PRO A 220 -15.09 16.01 -5.05
N CYS A 221 -14.45 15.33 -4.10
CA CYS A 221 -14.88 13.99 -3.71
C CYS A 221 -16.20 14.06 -2.94
N GLU A 222 -17.26 13.45 -3.48
CA GLU A 222 -18.56 13.41 -2.82
C GLU A 222 -18.81 12.07 -2.14
N GLY A 223 -18.76 12.08 -0.80
CA GLY A 223 -19.21 10.99 0.04
C GLY A 223 -18.39 9.70 -0.12
N TYR A 224 -18.97 8.63 0.42
CA TYR A 224 -18.34 7.33 0.45
C TYR A 224 -18.61 6.54 -0.83
N GLY A 225 -17.53 6.13 -1.51
CA GLY A 225 -17.59 5.34 -2.73
C GLY A 225 -18.20 3.96 -2.50
N LYS A 226 -19.33 3.68 -3.15
CA LYS A 226 -19.92 2.33 -3.13
C LYS A 226 -19.07 1.39 -3.98
N THR A 227 -18.73 0.23 -3.43
CA THR A 227 -18.04 -0.84 -4.17
C THR A 227 -18.73 -1.10 -5.52
N PRO A 228 -18.02 -0.95 -6.66
CA PRO A 228 -18.60 -1.21 -7.97
C PRO A 228 -19.08 -2.66 -8.11
N LYS A 229 -20.05 -2.88 -9.00
CA LYS A 229 -20.52 -4.23 -9.30
C LYS A 229 -19.45 -4.96 -10.13
N CYS A 230 -19.08 -6.17 -9.70
CA CYS A 230 -18.23 -7.04 -10.50
C CYS A 230 -18.82 -7.24 -11.90
N ARG A 231 -17.98 -7.08 -12.93
CA ARG A 231 -18.30 -7.35 -14.33
C ARG A 231 -17.22 -8.25 -14.90
N HIS A 232 -17.63 -9.24 -15.69
CA HIS A 232 -16.72 -10.10 -16.44
C HIS A 232 -16.68 -9.72 -17.92
N THR A 233 -16.69 -8.42 -18.18
CA THR A 233 -16.65 -7.81 -19.52
C THR A 233 -15.71 -6.62 -19.52
N CYS A 234 -15.01 -6.39 -20.63
CA CYS A 234 -14.22 -5.19 -20.83
C CYS A 234 -15.10 -4.03 -21.34
N GLN A 235 -14.60 -2.81 -21.23
CA GLN A 235 -15.25 -1.64 -21.82
C GLN A 235 -15.37 -1.76 -23.35
N ALA A 236 -16.37 -1.09 -23.91
CA ALA A 236 -16.59 -1.07 -25.35
C ALA A 236 -15.39 -0.47 -26.07
N GLY A 237 -15.01 -1.05 -27.22
CA GLY A 237 -13.88 -0.59 -28.02
C GLY A 237 -12.51 -1.16 -27.60
N TYR A 238 -12.40 -1.82 -26.44
CA TYR A 238 -11.17 -2.54 -26.07
C TYR A 238 -11.04 -3.85 -26.87
N GLU A 239 -9.87 -4.09 -27.44
CA GLU A 239 -9.62 -5.17 -28.41
C GLU A 239 -9.79 -6.58 -27.81
N LYS A 240 -9.33 -6.79 -26.58
CA LYS A 240 -9.31 -8.11 -25.94
C LYS A 240 -10.60 -8.37 -25.16
N THR A 241 -11.06 -9.62 -25.20
CA THR A 241 -12.12 -10.08 -24.30
C THR A 241 -11.59 -10.20 -22.87
N TYR A 242 -12.48 -10.10 -21.87
CA TYR A 242 -12.14 -10.25 -20.45
C TYR A 242 -11.24 -11.47 -20.19
N SER A 243 -11.64 -12.64 -20.68
CA SER A 243 -10.89 -13.89 -20.50
C SER A 243 -9.50 -13.90 -21.14
N LYS A 244 -9.29 -13.16 -22.23
CA LYS A 244 -8.00 -13.06 -22.94
C LYS A 244 -7.08 -11.99 -22.34
N ASP A 245 -7.61 -11.13 -21.48
CA ASP A 245 -6.87 -10.05 -20.84
C ASP A 245 -6.45 -10.37 -19.39
N LEU A 246 -6.75 -11.57 -18.90
CA LEU A 246 -6.38 -12.02 -17.56
C LEU A 246 -4.88 -12.27 -17.44
N TRP A 247 -4.27 -11.62 -16.45
CA TRP A 247 -2.90 -11.84 -15.98
C TRP A 247 -2.93 -12.54 -14.63
N LYS A 248 -2.09 -13.57 -14.46
CA LYS A 248 -2.02 -14.39 -13.25
C LYS A 248 -0.63 -14.42 -12.64
N ALA A 249 -0.56 -14.77 -11.36
CA ALA A 249 0.69 -15.16 -10.72
C ALA A 249 1.00 -16.65 -10.98
N ALA A 250 2.28 -16.98 -11.12
CA ALA A 250 2.77 -18.35 -10.97
C ALA A 250 2.85 -18.74 -9.48
N SER A 251 3.33 -17.83 -8.64
CA SER A 251 3.45 -18.00 -7.19
C SER A 251 3.24 -16.67 -6.47
N VAL A 252 2.71 -16.72 -5.24
CA VAL A 252 2.64 -15.59 -4.32
C VAL A 252 3.18 -15.99 -2.96
N PHE A 253 3.70 -15.03 -2.21
CA PHE A 253 4.40 -15.29 -0.96
C PHE A 253 4.41 -14.06 -0.04
N LYS A 254 4.66 -14.33 1.24
CA LYS A 254 5.02 -13.33 2.24
C LYS A 254 6.53 -13.33 2.44
N VAL A 255 7.14 -12.15 2.49
CA VAL A 255 8.57 -12.02 2.80
C VAL A 255 8.76 -12.09 4.32
N PRO A 256 9.79 -12.80 4.83
CA PRO A 256 10.11 -12.80 6.26
C PRO A 256 10.24 -11.38 6.82
N HIS A 257 9.86 -11.21 8.10
CA HIS A 257 10.10 -9.99 8.87
C HIS A 257 11.60 -9.86 9.19
N ASP A 258 12.38 -9.65 8.14
CA ASP A 258 13.82 -9.49 8.15
C ASP A 258 14.19 -8.41 7.13
N GLN A 259 14.86 -7.36 7.60
CA GLN A 259 15.18 -6.21 6.77
C GLN A 259 15.98 -6.60 5.53
N LYS A 260 16.96 -7.52 5.65
CA LYS A 260 17.79 -7.93 4.52
C LYS A 260 17.00 -8.73 3.50
N ALA A 261 16.11 -9.62 3.95
CA ALA A 261 15.20 -10.36 3.08
C ALA A 261 14.29 -9.43 2.28
N ILE A 262 13.71 -8.41 2.92
CA ILE A 262 12.87 -7.39 2.26
C ILE A 262 13.69 -6.63 1.21
N MET A 263 14.89 -6.14 1.57
CA MET A 263 15.77 -5.43 0.64
C MET A 263 16.15 -6.30 -0.57
N ARG A 264 16.52 -7.57 -0.34
CA ARG A 264 16.93 -8.50 -1.40
C ARG A 264 15.78 -8.84 -2.33
N GLU A 265 14.61 -9.15 -1.80
CA GLU A 265 13.44 -9.42 -2.63
C GLU A 265 13.04 -8.18 -3.43
N LEU A 266 13.11 -6.98 -2.85
CA LEU A 266 12.86 -5.75 -3.59
C LEU A 266 13.86 -5.53 -4.73
N MET A 267 15.14 -5.83 -4.51
CA MET A 267 16.20 -5.73 -5.54
C MET A 267 16.09 -6.77 -6.66
N ASN A 268 15.61 -7.97 -6.33
CA ASN A 268 15.60 -9.11 -7.25
C ASN A 268 14.26 -9.28 -7.97
N GLY A 269 13.16 -9.15 -7.23
CA GLY A 269 11.80 -9.35 -7.70
C GLY A 269 11.06 -8.07 -8.05
N GLY A 270 11.49 -6.92 -7.51
CA GLY A 270 10.85 -5.63 -7.72
C GLY A 270 9.86 -5.24 -6.63
N PRO A 271 9.10 -4.14 -6.84
CA PRO A 271 8.19 -3.57 -5.86
C PRO A 271 7.26 -4.57 -5.18
N MET A 272 6.96 -4.35 -3.91
CA MET A 272 6.13 -5.21 -3.07
C MET A 272 4.97 -4.41 -2.50
N GLU A 273 3.89 -5.10 -2.15
CA GLU A 273 2.85 -4.50 -1.31
C GLU A 273 3.28 -4.64 0.15
N VAL A 274 3.07 -3.57 0.92
CA VAL A 274 3.23 -3.56 2.37
C VAL A 274 2.02 -2.87 2.97
N ASP A 275 1.70 -3.15 4.23
CA ASP A 275 0.75 -2.35 4.99
C ASP A 275 1.36 -1.82 6.27
N PHE A 276 0.74 -0.78 6.81
CA PHE A 276 1.13 -0.17 8.07
C PHE A 276 -0.06 0.49 8.76
N GLU A 277 0.12 0.75 10.03
CA GLU A 277 -0.79 1.48 10.89
C GLU A 277 -0.69 2.98 10.62
N VAL A 278 -1.78 3.58 10.17
CA VAL A 278 -1.89 5.03 9.99
C VAL A 278 -2.35 5.66 11.30
N TYR A 279 -1.54 6.56 11.83
CA TYR A 279 -1.87 7.40 12.98
C TYR A 279 -2.30 8.80 12.52
N ALA A 280 -2.91 9.58 13.41
CA ALA A 280 -3.52 10.86 13.08
C ALA A 280 -2.54 11.94 12.59
N ASP A 281 -1.24 11.80 12.86
CA ASP A 281 -0.18 12.68 12.38
C ASP A 281 0.19 12.43 10.90
N PHE A 282 0.18 11.17 10.45
CA PHE A 282 0.59 10.77 9.09
C PHE A 282 -0.16 11.49 7.94
N PRO A 283 -1.48 11.72 7.98
CA PRO A 283 -2.19 12.45 6.93
C PRO A 283 -1.62 13.85 6.63
N SER A 284 -0.89 14.45 7.59
CA SER A 284 -0.24 15.75 7.46
C SER A 284 1.18 15.66 6.89
N TYR A 285 1.69 14.49 6.53
CA TYR A 285 3.04 14.31 5.98
C TYR A 285 3.27 15.17 4.73
N GLN A 286 4.44 15.82 4.67
CA GLN A 286 4.91 16.59 3.51
C GLN A 286 6.24 16.06 2.97
N SER A 287 7.22 15.83 3.85
CA SER A 287 8.58 15.45 3.45
C SER A 287 9.39 14.86 4.61
N GLY A 288 10.55 14.26 4.32
CA GLY A 288 11.46 13.67 5.30
C GLY A 288 11.09 12.24 5.67
N VAL A 289 11.68 11.70 6.74
CA VAL A 289 11.45 10.30 7.15
C VAL A 289 10.39 10.23 8.23
N TYR A 290 9.21 9.73 7.88
CA TYR A 290 8.09 9.62 8.81
C TYR A 290 8.41 8.70 9.99
N GLN A 291 8.06 9.18 11.17
CA GLN A 291 8.08 8.49 12.45
C GLN A 291 6.85 8.96 13.22
N HIS A 292 6.08 8.02 13.79
CA HIS A 292 4.90 8.38 14.57
C HIS A 292 5.30 9.13 15.85
N VAL A 293 4.72 10.30 16.06
CA VAL A 293 5.02 11.18 17.20
C VAL A 293 3.77 11.76 17.86
N SER A 294 2.59 11.67 17.24
CA SER A 294 1.36 12.19 17.84
C SER A 294 0.08 11.54 17.29
N GLY A 295 -0.95 11.51 18.13
CA GLY A 295 -2.32 11.22 17.70
C GLY A 295 -2.68 9.74 17.70
N GLY A 296 -3.98 9.46 17.60
CA GLY A 296 -4.52 8.10 17.71
C GLY A 296 -4.35 7.27 16.44
N LEU A 297 -4.42 5.95 16.60
CA LEU A 297 -4.54 5.00 15.48
C LEU A 297 -5.83 5.27 14.69
N LEU A 298 -5.71 5.44 13.38
CA LEU A 298 -6.84 5.67 12.47
C LEU A 298 -7.27 4.41 11.73
N GLY A 299 -6.34 3.50 11.44
CA GLY A 299 -6.61 2.24 10.76
C GLY A 299 -5.40 1.71 9.99
N GLY A 300 -5.59 0.61 9.25
CA GLY A 300 -4.57 0.05 8.37
C GLY A 300 -4.61 0.65 6.97
N HIS A 301 -3.44 0.83 6.36
CA HIS A 301 -3.29 1.30 4.98
C HIS A 301 -2.25 0.48 4.24
N ALA A 302 -2.59 0.03 3.02
CA ALA A 302 -1.69 -0.72 2.16
C ALA A 302 -1.11 0.18 1.07
N VAL A 303 0.17 0.00 0.78
CA VAL A 303 0.99 0.87 -0.06
C VAL A 303 2.04 0.04 -0.78
N ARG A 304 2.75 0.66 -1.73
CA ARG A 304 3.75 -0.04 -2.54
C ARG A 304 5.16 0.37 -2.14
N LEU A 305 5.96 -0.61 -1.69
CA LEU A 305 7.38 -0.45 -1.38
C LEU A 305 8.21 -0.47 -2.67
N VAL A 306 8.95 0.61 -2.93
CA VAL A 306 9.71 0.81 -4.20
C VAL A 306 11.20 1.07 -4.01
N GLY A 307 11.66 1.31 -2.78
CA GLY A 307 13.08 1.53 -2.54
C GLY A 307 13.45 1.67 -1.06
N TRP A 308 14.71 2.02 -0.82
CA TRP A 308 15.21 2.43 0.49
C TRP A 308 16.38 3.38 0.32
N GLY A 309 16.74 4.03 1.41
CA GLY A 309 17.96 4.82 1.48
C GLY A 309 18.28 5.27 2.89
N LYS A 310 19.01 6.38 2.97
CA LYS A 310 19.34 7.09 4.20
C LYS A 310 19.22 8.59 3.96
N GLU A 311 18.57 9.32 4.85
CA GLU A 311 18.46 10.79 4.80
C GLU A 311 18.88 11.36 6.14
N ASN A 312 19.94 12.19 6.15
CA ASN A 312 20.52 12.75 7.39
C ASN A 312 20.73 11.66 8.46
N ASP A 313 21.44 10.61 8.06
CA ASP A 313 21.69 9.40 8.85
C ASP A 313 20.48 8.55 9.25
N THR A 314 19.27 8.93 8.83
CA THR A 314 18.03 8.22 9.14
C THR A 314 17.69 7.21 8.05
N PRO A 315 17.73 5.89 8.32
CA PRO A 315 17.38 4.88 7.32
C PRO A 315 15.88 4.92 7.02
N TYR A 316 15.53 4.81 5.74
CA TYR A 316 14.13 4.83 5.32
C TYR A 316 13.79 3.75 4.29
N TRP A 317 12.51 3.41 4.23
CA TRP A 317 11.84 2.79 3.09
C TRP A 317 11.21 3.89 2.22
N LEU A 318 11.34 3.77 0.90
CA LEU A 318 10.68 4.64 -0.07
C LEU A 318 9.38 3.97 -0.52
N ILE A 319 8.27 4.65 -0.29
CA ILE A 319 6.92 4.10 -0.49
C ILE A 319 6.15 4.99 -1.49
N ALA A 320 5.49 4.35 -2.44
CA ALA A 320 4.48 4.97 -3.30
C ALA A 320 3.10 4.83 -2.65
N ASN A 321 2.42 5.96 -2.47
CA ASN A 321 1.07 6.01 -1.90
C ASN A 321 0.01 5.97 -3.02
N SER A 322 -1.24 5.73 -2.64
CA SER A 322 -2.42 5.66 -3.51
C SER A 322 -3.37 6.85 -3.36
N TRP A 323 -2.84 8.00 -2.90
CA TRP A 323 -3.59 9.23 -2.64
C TRP A 323 -3.26 10.36 -3.61
N ASN A 324 -2.89 10.01 -4.85
CA ASN A 324 -2.50 10.94 -5.91
C ASN A 324 -1.15 11.65 -5.65
N THR A 325 -0.66 12.34 -6.67
CA THR A 325 0.66 13.02 -6.67
C THR A 325 0.68 14.31 -5.85
N ASP A 326 -0.47 14.88 -5.53
CA ASP A 326 -0.58 16.14 -4.77
C ASP A 326 -0.41 15.96 -3.25
N TRP A 327 -0.30 14.70 -2.78
CA TRP A 327 -0.07 14.37 -1.37
C TRP A 327 1.42 14.01 -1.13
N GLY A 328 1.98 14.48 -0.01
CA GLY A 328 3.35 14.15 0.40
C GLY A 328 4.40 14.64 -0.60
N ASP A 329 5.42 13.82 -0.84
CA ASP A 329 6.49 14.11 -1.81
C ASP A 329 6.10 13.54 -3.18
N ASN A 330 5.27 14.28 -3.92
CA ASN A 330 4.80 13.89 -5.26
C ASN A 330 4.08 12.52 -5.27
N GLY A 331 3.31 12.21 -4.22
CA GLY A 331 2.64 10.93 -4.01
C GLY A 331 3.50 9.85 -3.33
N TYR A 332 4.76 10.16 -3.03
CA TYR A 332 5.64 9.30 -2.27
C TYR A 332 5.75 9.75 -0.82
N PHE A 333 6.19 8.83 0.03
CA PHE A 333 6.70 9.16 1.36
C PHE A 333 7.86 8.26 1.73
N LYS A 334 8.59 8.68 2.75
CA LYS A 334 9.64 7.88 3.38
C LYS A 334 9.19 7.54 4.79
N ILE A 335 9.39 6.31 5.21
CA ILE A 335 9.09 5.85 6.58
C ILE A 335 10.31 5.17 7.17
N PHE A 336 10.52 5.33 8.48
CA PHE A 336 11.70 4.80 9.15
C PHE A 336 11.85 3.29 8.93
N ARG A 337 13.05 2.87 8.54
CA ARG A 337 13.39 1.48 8.23
C ARG A 337 14.25 0.84 9.31
N GLY A 338 13.95 -0.40 9.68
CA GLY A 338 14.77 -1.23 10.58
C GLY A 338 14.28 -1.33 12.02
N ARG A 339 13.11 -0.76 12.32
CA ARG A 339 12.45 -0.93 13.63
C ARG A 339 10.98 -1.33 13.51
N ASN A 340 10.55 -1.76 12.33
CA ASN A 340 9.15 -2.05 12.02
C ASN A 340 8.21 -0.89 12.35
N GLU A 341 8.58 0.34 11.93
CA GLU A 341 7.80 1.55 12.22
C GLU A 341 6.34 1.38 11.75
N CYS A 342 5.39 1.55 12.67
CA CYS A 342 3.96 1.35 12.40
C CYS A 342 3.62 -0.01 11.77
N GLY A 343 4.45 -1.03 11.99
CA GLY A 343 4.23 -2.37 11.43
C GLY A 343 4.63 -2.55 9.96
N ILE A 344 5.24 -1.55 9.30
CA ILE A 344 5.52 -1.53 7.84
C ILE A 344 6.33 -2.72 7.30
N GLU A 345 7.06 -3.44 8.16
CA GLU A 345 7.88 -4.61 7.79
C GLU A 345 7.15 -5.93 8.07
N SER A 346 5.93 -5.89 8.63
CA SER A 346 5.22 -7.07 9.16
C SER A 346 4.45 -7.85 8.12
N ASP A 347 3.82 -7.19 7.14
CA ASP A 347 3.06 -7.84 6.06
C ASP A 347 3.57 -7.42 4.68
N VAL A 348 4.77 -7.91 4.34
CA VAL A 348 5.42 -7.65 3.07
C VAL A 348 5.07 -8.75 2.08
N LEU A 349 4.33 -8.40 1.02
CA LEU A 349 3.73 -9.34 0.08
C LEU A 349 4.30 -9.19 -1.32
N GLY A 350 4.55 -10.33 -1.96
CA GLY A 350 5.12 -10.41 -3.29
C GLY A 350 4.65 -11.62 -4.08
N GLY A 351 5.09 -11.68 -5.34
CA GLY A 351 4.74 -12.78 -6.23
C GLY A 351 5.56 -12.81 -7.50
N LYS A 352 5.52 -13.94 -8.20
CA LYS A 352 6.12 -14.13 -9.52
C LYS A 352 5.01 -14.22 -10.57
N PRO A 353 5.01 -13.37 -11.60
CA PRO A 353 3.97 -13.40 -12.62
C PRO A 353 4.08 -14.65 -13.49
N LEU A 354 2.93 -15.13 -13.98
CA LEU A 354 2.87 -16.17 -15.01
C LEU A 354 2.95 -15.51 -16.39
N LEU A 355 4.14 -15.46 -16.97
CA LEU A 355 4.33 -14.86 -18.29
C LEU A 355 3.84 -15.79 -19.42
N PRO A 356 3.30 -15.25 -20.52
CA PRO A 356 2.99 -16.03 -21.71
C PRO A 356 4.22 -16.81 -22.21
N LYS A 357 4.03 -18.09 -22.54
CA LYS A 357 5.12 -18.90 -23.10
C LYS A 357 5.59 -18.30 -24.43
N ARG A 358 6.87 -17.92 -24.53
CA ARG A 358 7.48 -17.49 -25.79
C ARG A 358 7.31 -18.60 -26.84
N ARG A 359 6.60 -18.30 -27.94
CA ARG A 359 6.56 -19.14 -29.14
C ARG A 359 7.94 -19.13 -29.79
N GLY A 360 8.88 -19.97 -29.32
CA GLY A 360 10.22 -19.96 -29.89
C GLY A 360 11.25 -20.95 -29.35
N TRP A 361 11.03 -21.57 -28.18
CA TRP A 361 11.96 -22.58 -27.67
C TRP A 361 11.41 -23.99 -27.92
N ARG A 362 11.48 -24.44 -29.18
CA ARG A 362 11.60 -25.88 -29.43
C ARG A 362 12.95 -26.29 -28.86
N SER A 363 12.95 -27.09 -27.80
CA SER A 363 14.17 -27.68 -27.26
C SER A 363 14.90 -28.41 -28.40
N ARG A 364 16.14 -28.01 -28.70
CA ARG A 364 17.09 -28.84 -29.46
C ARG A 364 17.54 -30.01 -28.59
N ARG A 365 16.62 -30.90 -28.20
CA ARG A 365 16.93 -32.18 -27.56
C ARG A 365 16.09 -33.28 -28.20
N GLN A 366 16.37 -33.54 -29.48
CA GLN A 366 15.97 -34.78 -30.14
C GLN A 366 16.76 -34.97 -31.45
N ARG A 367 18.08 -35.09 -31.33
CA ARG A 367 18.96 -35.56 -32.43
C ARG A 367 20.29 -36.02 -31.83
N PHE A 368 20.26 -37.09 -31.05
CA PHE A 368 21.44 -37.90 -30.71
C PHE A 368 20.89 -39.17 -30.06
N TRP A 369 20.49 -40.13 -30.89
CA TRP A 369 20.44 -41.59 -30.64
C TRP A 369 19.92 -42.23 -31.94
N GLU A 370 20.80 -42.26 -32.94
CA GLU A 370 20.71 -43.13 -34.13
C GLU A 370 22.10 -43.10 -34.79
N LYS A 371 23.04 -43.86 -34.18
CA LYS A 371 24.21 -44.45 -34.82
C LYS A 371 24.59 -45.70 -34.06
#